data_AF-A0A7Y0S2H1-F1
#
_entry.id   AF-A0A7Y0S2H1-F1
#
_cell.length_a   1.000
_cell.length_b   1.000
_cell.length_c   1.000
_cell.angle_alpha   90.00
_cell.angle_beta   90.00
_cell.angle_gamma   90.00
#
_symmetry.space_group_name_H-M   'P 1'
#
loop_
_entity.id
_entity.type
_entity.pdbx_description
1 polymer ?
#
loop_
_entity_poly.entity_id
_entity_poly.type
_entity_poly.pdbx_seq_one_letter_code
_entity_poly.pdbx_strand_id
1 'polypeptide(L)'
;NAEYHAAREEQGICEAQIRDIEYKLSVAQVIDVSKMENTGKVIFGSTVTLIDCATDEEKTYQIVGEDEADIKAGRISVSSPIAR
;
A
#
# COMPACT_ATOMS: atom_id res chain seq x y z
N ASN A 1 -28.26 25.60 -12.62
CA ASN A 1 -28.22 25.58 -11.14
C ASN A 1 -26.86 25.03 -10.76
N ALA A 2 -25.95 25.85 -10.23
CA ALA A 2 -24.53 25.49 -10.07
C ALA A 2 -24.34 24.25 -9.16
N GLU A 3 -25.17 24.09 -8.13
CA GLU A 3 -25.18 22.92 -7.25
C GLU A 3 -25.50 21.61 -7.98
N TYR A 4 -26.39 21.64 -8.98
CA TYR A 4 -26.70 20.44 -9.77
C TYR A 4 -25.51 20.00 -10.63
N HIS A 5 -24.73 20.94 -11.16
CA HIS A 5 -23.52 20.63 -11.90
C HIS A 5 -22.42 20.09 -10.99
N ALA A 6 -22.23 20.69 -9.81
CA ALA A 6 -21.27 20.23 -8.81
C ALA A 6 -21.60 18.81 -8.32
N ALA A 7 -22.87 18.54 -7.98
CA ALA A 7 -23.30 17.20 -7.53
C ALA A 7 -23.13 16.14 -8.62
N ARG A 8 -23.35 16.49 -9.90
CA ARG A 8 -23.13 15.58 -11.04
C ARG A 8 -21.65 15.30 -11.30
N GLU A 9 -20.79 16.31 -11.12
CA GLU A 9 -19.33 16.15 -11.24
C GLU A 9 -18.79 15.28 -10.10
N GLU A 10 -19.22 15.51 -8.86
CA GLU A 10 -18.86 14.70 -7.71
C GLU A 10 -19.30 13.25 -7.88
N GLN A 11 -20.52 13.01 -8.39
CA GLN A 11 -20.99 11.67 -8.74
C GLN A 11 -20.06 11.01 -9.76
N GLY A 12 -19.64 11.73 -10.81
CA GLY A 12 -18.74 11.20 -11.84
C GLY A 12 -17.36 10.83 -11.28
N ILE A 13 -16.84 11.62 -10.34
CA ILE A 13 -15.58 11.32 -9.63
C ILE A 13 -15.74 10.06 -8.79
N CYS A 14 -16.82 9.96 -8.01
CA CYS A 14 -17.13 8.76 -7.22
C CYS A 14 -17.24 7.51 -8.10
N GLU A 15 -17.98 7.57 -9.21
CA GLU A 15 -18.11 6.44 -10.15
C GLU A 15 -16.78 6.05 -10.82
N ALA A 16 -15.88 7.02 -11.03
CA ALA A 16 -14.53 6.73 -11.50
C ALA A 16 -13.69 6.02 -10.43
N GLN A 17 -13.77 6.46 -9.17
CA GLN A 17 -13.09 5.83 -8.05
C GLN A 17 -13.59 4.40 -7.80
N ILE A 18 -14.90 4.19 -7.86
CA ILE A 18 -15.49 2.85 -7.71
C ILE A 18 -14.94 1.91 -8.78
N ARG A 19 -14.97 2.32 -10.06
CA ARG A 19 -14.45 1.48 -11.15
C ARG A 19 -12.97 1.18 -11.04
N ASP A 20 -12.16 2.13 -10.58
CA ASP A 20 -10.72 1.91 -10.35
C ASP A 20 -10.51 0.84 -9.26
N ILE A 21 -11.22 0.96 -8.13
CA ILE A 21 -11.16 -0.01 -7.02
C ILE A 21 -11.64 -1.39 -7.47
N GLU A 22 -12.77 -1.47 -8.18
CA GLU A 22 -13.31 -2.72 -8.71
C GLU A 22 -12.32 -3.40 -9.66
N TYR A 23 -11.69 -2.63 -10.56
CA TYR A 23 -10.67 -3.14 -11.46
C TYR A 23 -9.48 -3.70 -10.68
N LYS A 24 -8.92 -2.91 -9.75
CA LYS A 24 -7.79 -3.34 -8.90
C LYS A 24 -8.11 -4.61 -8.13
N LEU A 25 -9.29 -4.70 -7.52
CA LEU A 25 -9.74 -5.90 -6.82
C LEU A 25 -9.88 -7.10 -7.76
N SER A 26 -10.37 -6.89 -8.99
CA SER A 26 -10.56 -7.98 -9.96
C SER A 26 -9.26 -8.64 -10.42
N VAL A 27 -8.15 -7.89 -10.42
CA VAL A 27 -6.82 -8.37 -10.82
C VAL A 27 -5.88 -8.58 -9.63
N ALA A 28 -6.32 -8.29 -8.41
CA ALA A 28 -5.51 -8.43 -7.21
C ALA A 28 -5.20 -9.90 -6.92
N GLN A 29 -3.93 -10.18 -6.61
CA GLN A 29 -3.48 -11.49 -6.16
C GLN A 29 -3.08 -11.41 -4.69
N VAL A 30 -3.77 -12.16 -3.84
CA VAL A 30 -3.41 -12.26 -2.41
C VAL A 30 -2.21 -13.19 -2.27
N ILE A 31 -1.09 -12.66 -1.76
CA ILE A 31 0.14 -13.41 -1.50
C ILE A 31 0.15 -13.83 -0.03
N ASP A 32 0.18 -15.14 0.20
CA ASP A 32 0.31 -15.71 1.55
C ASP A 32 1.78 -15.79 1.96
N VAL A 33 2.18 -14.84 2.80
CA VAL A 33 3.55 -14.69 3.29
C VAL A 33 4.01 -15.84 4.18
N SER A 34 3.08 -16.57 4.81
CA SER A 34 3.42 -17.69 5.71
C SER A 34 3.97 -18.91 4.96
N LYS A 35 3.71 -18.99 3.65
CA LYS A 35 4.16 -20.09 2.78
C LYS A 35 5.48 -19.79 2.07
N MET A 36 6.03 -18.60 2.25
CA MET A 36 7.27 -18.21 1.58
C MET A 36 8.48 -18.63 2.42
N GLU A 37 9.49 -19.21 1.78
CA GLU A 37 10.74 -19.55 2.45
C GLU A 37 11.47 -18.28 2.88
N ASN A 38 11.82 -18.22 4.17
CA ASN A 38 12.62 -17.13 4.70
C ASN A 38 14.07 -17.29 4.23
N THR A 39 14.37 -16.68 3.10
CA THR A 39 15.70 -16.69 2.47
C THR A 39 16.60 -15.54 2.97
N GLY A 40 16.18 -14.81 4.00
CA GLY A 40 16.84 -13.57 4.45
C GLY A 40 16.68 -12.39 3.49
N LYS A 41 15.95 -12.57 2.38
CA LYS A 41 15.59 -11.50 1.45
C LYS A 41 14.30 -10.82 1.90
N VAL A 42 14.31 -9.49 1.92
CA VAL A 42 13.12 -8.68 2.14
C VAL A 42 12.33 -8.66 0.84
N ILE A 43 11.19 -9.35 0.83
CA ILE A 43 10.28 -9.45 -0.34
C ILE A 43 8.88 -8.94 0.02
N PHE A 44 7.98 -8.87 -0.97
CA PHE A 44 6.58 -8.49 -0.75
C PHE A 44 5.96 -9.24 0.42
N GLY A 45 5.31 -8.51 1.32
CA GLY A 45 4.67 -9.03 2.53
C GLY A 45 5.62 -9.32 3.70
N SER A 46 6.92 -9.08 3.56
CA SER A 46 7.88 -9.20 4.66
C SER A 46 7.68 -8.09 5.69
N THR A 47 7.72 -8.46 6.97
CA THR A 47 7.79 -7.51 8.08
C THR A 47 9.23 -7.42 8.57
N VAL A 48 9.78 -6.21 8.57
CA VAL A 48 11.18 -5.92 8.94
C VAL A 48 11.21 -4.91 10.08
N THR A 49 12.14 -5.09 11.01
CA THR A 49 12.41 -4.12 12.08
C THR A 49 13.75 -3.45 11.78
N LEU A 50 13.73 -2.13 11.68
CA LEU A 50 14.88 -1.27 11.44
C LEU A 50 15.25 -0.60 12.77
N ILE A 51 16.55 -0.50 13.04
CA ILE A 51 17.07 0.24 14.19
C ILE A 51 17.82 1.45 13.64
N ASP A 52 17.48 2.64 14.13
CA ASP A 52 18.24 3.84 13.85
C ASP A 52 19.51 3.85 14.69
N CYS A 53 20.67 3.67 14.07
CA CYS A 53 21.96 3.60 14.77
C CYS A 53 22.37 4.91 15.49
N ALA A 54 21.72 6.04 15.20
CA ALA A 54 22.02 7.31 15.86
C ALA A 54 21.15 7.55 17.08
N THR A 55 19.94 7.01 17.10
CA THR A 55 18.92 7.26 18.15
C THR A 55 18.54 6.01 18.94
N ASP A 56 18.99 4.83 18.50
CA ASP A 56 18.64 3.51 19.02
C ASP A 56 17.13 3.21 18.95
N GLU A 57 16.40 3.94 18.11
CA GLU A 57 14.95 3.79 17.95
C GLU A 57 14.65 2.62 17.00
N GLU A 58 13.85 1.67 17.47
CA GLU A 58 13.34 0.57 16.65
C GLU A 58 12.04 0.96 15.95
N LYS A 59 11.97 0.77 14.63
CA LYS A 59 10.77 0.95 13.82
C LYS A 59 10.48 -0.30 13.00
N THR A 60 9.25 -0.80 13.09
CA THR A 60 8.81 -1.96 12.33
C THR A 60 8.00 -1.55 11.11
N TYR A 61 8.33 -2.12 9.96
CA TYR A 61 7.67 -1.86 8.69
C TYR A 61 7.27 -3.15 7.99
N GLN A 62 6.18 -3.11 7.23
CA GLN A 62 5.74 -4.17 6.35
C GLN A 62 5.87 -3.73 4.90
N ILE A 63 6.50 -4.56 4.07
CA ILE A 63 6.60 -4.31 2.63
C ILE A 63 5.30 -4.75 1.98
N VAL A 64 4.61 -3.84 1.32
CA VAL A 64 3.28 -4.05 0.71
C VAL A 64 3.24 -3.51 -0.73
N GLY A 65 2.09 -3.65 -1.39
CA GLY A 65 1.87 -3.07 -2.71
C GLY A 65 1.69 -1.56 -2.66
N GLU A 66 1.76 -0.90 -3.82
CA GLU A 66 1.61 0.55 -3.92
C GLU A 66 0.23 1.02 -3.45
N ASP A 67 -0.83 0.26 -3.77
CA ASP A 67 -2.19 0.55 -3.35
C ASP A 67 -2.42 0.41 -1.82
N GLU A 68 -1.54 -0.30 -1.11
CA GLU A 68 -1.65 -0.57 0.33
C GLU A 68 -0.66 0.26 1.17
N ALA A 69 0.20 1.04 0.52
CA ALA A 69 1.29 1.75 1.14
C ALA A 69 0.79 2.90 2.02
N ASP A 70 1.19 2.87 3.29
CA ASP A 70 0.92 3.94 4.26
C ASP A 70 2.05 3.97 5.28
N ILE A 71 2.94 4.96 5.13
CA ILE A 71 4.12 5.14 5.99
C ILE A 71 3.71 5.34 7.45
N LYS A 72 2.58 6.01 7.71
CA LYS A 72 2.09 6.26 9.08
C LYS A 72 1.63 4.97 9.74
N ALA A 73 1.10 4.03 8.96
CA ALA A 73 0.72 2.70 9.41
C ALA A 73 1.90 1.69 9.37
N GLY A 74 3.12 2.13 9.08
CA GLY A 74 4.29 1.26 8.96
C GLY A 74 4.27 0.39 7.69
N ARG A 75 3.52 0.77 6.65
CA ARG A 75 3.41 0.03 5.39
C ARG A 75 4.20 0.73 4.29
N ILE A 76 5.21 0.07 3.75
CA ILE A 76 6.10 0.61 2.73
C ILE A 76 5.82 -0.08 1.40
N SER A 77 5.63 0.69 0.32
CA SER A 77 5.52 0.12 -1.02
C SER A 77 6.81 -0.58 -1.45
N VAL A 78 6.68 -1.75 -2.07
CA VAL A 78 7.78 -2.44 -2.78
C VAL A 78 8.40 -1.59 -3.90
N SER A 79 7.67 -0.60 -4.43
CA SER A 79 8.18 0.34 -5.43
C SER A 79 8.98 1.51 -4.83
N SER A 80 9.01 1.65 -3.50
CA SER A 80 9.69 2.76 -2.82
C SER A 80 11.22 2.59 -2.86
N PRO A 81 12.01 3.68 -3.01
CA PRO A 81 13.47 3.64 -2.93
C PRO A 81 14.02 3.02 -1.62
N ILE A 82 13.24 3.09 -0.54
CA ILE A 82 13.62 2.51 0.76
C ILE A 82 13.45 0.98 0.80
N ALA A 83 12.67 0.41 -0.13
CA ALA A 83 12.42 -1.02 -0.27
C ALA A 83 13.26 -1.67 -1.39
N ARG A 84 14.00 -0.87 -2.18
CA ARG A 84 14.90 -1.34 -3.24
C ARG A 84 16.31 -1.58 -2.73
#